data_AF-A0A2V5PQ12-F1
#
_entry.id   AF-A0A2V5PQ12-F1
#
_cell.length_a   1.000
_cell.length_b   1.000
_cell.length_c   1.000
_cell.angle_alpha   90.00
_cell.angle_beta   90.00
_cell.angle_gamma   90.00
#
_symmetry.space_group_name_H-M   'P 1'
#
loop_
_entity.id
_entity.type
_entity.pdbx_description
1 polymer ?
#
loop_
_entity_poly.entity_id
_entity_poly.type
_entity_poly.pdbx_seq_one_letter_code
_entity_poly.pdbx_strand_id
1 'polypeptide(L)'
;MKRRLVLLGAPGSGKGTQAEMITRQFGIPVTSPGAILRREHDLGTPLGLETADTTQHGGLVSDKIIVELIEDWLRLHGGHGFVFDGFPRTIPQAESLQSILQRHRTPLDLAIWLDVSAQTVGDRIASRLQCQGCGFTTSLSSATFAERPICPYCDGPLIRRNDDDAEVLKKRLEEFEAKTQPLTAWYEKSGALRKIDGNRDRDAVFSDISGLIEQAA
;
A
#
# COMPACT_ATOMS: atom_id res chain seq x y z
N MET A 1 2.02 -15.65 -15.71
CA MET A 1 1.31 -14.79 -14.74
C MET A 1 2.34 -14.04 -13.92
N LYS A 2 2.19 -12.72 -13.84
CA LYS A 2 3.06 -11.84 -13.06
C LYS A 2 2.67 -11.94 -11.58
N ARG A 3 3.65 -12.06 -10.68
CA ARG A 3 3.40 -12.33 -9.25
C ARG A 3 4.17 -11.45 -8.28
N ARG A 4 5.08 -10.60 -8.78
CA ARG A 4 5.93 -9.72 -7.99
C ARG A 4 5.58 -8.28 -8.35
N LEU A 5 4.75 -7.67 -7.53
CA LEU A 5 4.14 -6.38 -7.81
C LEU A 5 4.45 -5.36 -6.72
N VAL A 6 4.57 -4.09 -7.13
CA VAL A 6 4.46 -2.94 -6.24
C VAL A 6 3.24 -2.10 -6.64
N LEU A 7 2.46 -1.66 -5.67
CA LEU A 7 1.37 -0.71 -5.86
C LEU A 7 1.81 0.66 -5.33
N LEU A 8 1.77 1.65 -6.21
CA LEU A 8 2.22 3.02 -5.97
C LEU A 8 1.07 3.99 -6.23
N GLY A 9 1.13 5.16 -5.58
CA GLY A 9 0.13 6.21 -5.70
C GLY A 9 -0.12 6.91 -4.38
N ALA A 10 -0.83 8.04 -4.43
CA ALA A 10 -1.06 8.91 -3.29
C ALA A 10 -1.76 8.19 -2.12
N PRO A 11 -1.63 8.66 -0.86
CA PRO A 11 -2.57 8.29 0.20
C PRO A 11 -4.01 8.39 -0.30
N GLY A 12 -4.88 7.44 0.04
CA GLY A 12 -6.26 7.44 -0.45
C GLY A 12 -6.46 7.01 -1.92
N SER A 13 -5.41 6.68 -2.67
CA SER A 13 -5.54 6.27 -4.08
C SER A 13 -6.23 4.91 -4.32
N GLY A 14 -6.50 4.13 -3.27
CA GLY A 14 -7.16 2.82 -3.38
C GLY A 14 -6.22 1.62 -3.44
N LYS A 15 -4.89 1.81 -3.24
CA LYS A 15 -3.90 0.71 -3.25
C LYS A 15 -4.29 -0.47 -2.35
N GLY A 16 -4.63 -0.22 -1.09
CA GLY A 16 -5.00 -1.28 -0.14
C GLY A 16 -6.22 -2.09 -0.60
N THR A 17 -7.23 -1.42 -1.17
CA THR A 17 -8.40 -2.09 -1.76
C THR A 17 -7.98 -3.01 -2.89
N GLN A 18 -7.16 -2.51 -3.81
CA GLN A 18 -6.68 -3.31 -4.94
C GLN A 18 -5.77 -4.46 -4.48
N ALA A 19 -4.92 -4.23 -3.49
CA ALA A 19 -4.07 -5.25 -2.89
C ALA A 19 -4.90 -6.40 -2.31
N GLU A 20 -5.94 -6.08 -1.54
CA GLU A 20 -6.86 -7.08 -0.98
C GLU A 20 -7.54 -7.90 -2.08
N MET A 21 -8.00 -7.26 -3.14
CA MET A 21 -8.61 -7.96 -4.29
C MET A 21 -7.60 -8.86 -5.01
N ILE A 22 -6.35 -8.43 -5.16
CA ILE A 22 -5.27 -9.26 -5.74
C ILE A 22 -5.02 -10.50 -4.88
N THR A 23 -4.93 -10.36 -3.56
CA THR A 23 -4.75 -11.52 -2.66
C THR A 23 -5.92 -12.48 -2.77
N ARG A 24 -7.17 -11.98 -2.80
CA ARG A 24 -8.36 -12.83 -2.91
C ARG A 24 -8.43 -13.62 -4.21
N GLN A 25 -8.13 -12.98 -5.35
CA GLN A 25 -8.26 -13.63 -6.65
C GLN A 25 -7.05 -14.51 -7.01
N PHE A 26 -5.83 -14.05 -6.70
CA PHE A 26 -4.60 -14.69 -7.19
C PHE A 26 -3.81 -15.42 -6.09
N GLY A 27 -4.21 -15.29 -4.83
CA GLY A 27 -3.51 -15.87 -3.68
C GLY A 27 -2.12 -15.28 -3.44
N ILE A 28 -1.82 -14.10 -3.99
CA ILE A 28 -0.51 -13.46 -3.84
C ILE A 28 -0.47 -12.73 -2.49
N PRO A 29 0.53 -12.99 -1.63
CA PRO A 29 0.61 -12.35 -0.33
C PRO A 29 0.88 -10.85 -0.46
N VAL A 30 0.14 -10.05 0.31
CA VAL A 30 0.28 -8.59 0.38
C VAL A 30 0.98 -8.23 1.67
N THR A 31 1.86 -7.23 1.60
CA THR A 31 2.32 -6.53 2.80
C THR A 31 2.59 -5.06 2.52
N SER A 32 2.71 -4.28 3.58
CA SER A 32 3.23 -2.92 3.54
C SER A 32 4.12 -2.68 4.76
N PRO A 33 5.16 -1.83 4.66
CA PRO A 33 5.96 -1.48 5.83
C PRO A 33 5.11 -0.91 6.96
N GLY A 34 4.09 -0.10 6.63
CA GLY A 34 3.18 0.45 7.63
C GLY A 34 2.33 -0.61 8.33
N ALA A 35 1.93 -1.69 7.65
CA ALA A 35 1.20 -2.79 8.29
C ALA A 35 2.12 -3.61 9.21
N ILE A 36 3.35 -3.85 8.79
CA ILE A 36 4.37 -4.53 9.61
C ILE A 36 4.64 -3.69 10.88
N LEU A 37 4.95 -2.41 10.74
CA LEU A 37 5.27 -1.53 11.87
C LEU A 37 4.10 -1.37 12.86
N ARG A 38 2.85 -1.29 12.38
CA ARG A 38 1.68 -1.27 13.27
C ARG A 38 1.55 -2.57 14.08
N ARG A 39 1.77 -3.71 13.43
CA ARG A 39 1.76 -5.01 14.13
C ARG A 39 2.87 -5.08 15.18
N GLU A 40 4.07 -4.61 14.86
CA GLU A 40 5.20 -4.53 15.80
C GLU A 40 4.85 -3.65 17.02
N HIS A 41 4.18 -2.52 16.79
CA HIS A 41 3.69 -1.65 17.86
C HIS A 41 2.64 -2.34 18.73
N ASP A 42 1.65 -3.00 18.13
CA ASP A 42 0.59 -3.69 18.87
C ASP A 42 1.13 -4.86 19.71
N LEU A 43 2.24 -5.47 19.27
CA LEU A 43 2.97 -6.49 20.01
C LEU A 43 3.94 -5.92 21.06
N GLY A 44 4.10 -4.60 21.12
CA GLY A 44 4.99 -3.91 22.07
C GLY A 44 6.47 -4.17 21.83
N THR A 45 6.88 -4.45 20.58
CA THR A 45 8.30 -4.71 20.28
C THR A 45 9.13 -3.41 20.31
N PRO A 46 10.45 -3.47 20.57
CA PRO A 46 11.29 -2.27 20.60
C PRO A 46 11.19 -1.44 19.32
N LEU A 47 11.18 -2.10 18.17
CA LEU A 47 11.02 -1.45 16.86
C LEU A 47 9.66 -0.77 16.71
N GLY A 48 8.58 -1.45 17.13
CA GLY A 48 7.23 -0.91 17.07
C GLY A 48 7.08 0.35 17.93
N LEU A 49 7.63 0.34 19.14
CA LEU A 49 7.60 1.48 20.06
C LEU A 49 8.45 2.66 19.56
N GLU A 50 9.64 2.39 19.01
CA GLU A 50 10.53 3.43 18.46
C GLU A 50 9.92 4.14 17.24
N THR A 51 9.20 3.40 16.39
CA THR A 51 8.68 3.91 15.10
C THR A 51 7.23 4.42 15.16
N ALA A 52 6.56 4.23 16.30
CA ALA A 52 5.14 4.57 16.49
C ALA A 52 4.88 6.07 16.23
N ASP A 53 5.67 6.93 16.86
CA ASP A 53 5.50 8.39 16.78
C ASP A 53 5.64 8.90 15.33
N THR A 54 6.66 8.43 14.62
CA THR A 54 6.89 8.80 13.21
C THR A 54 5.72 8.37 12.34
N THR A 55 5.21 7.16 12.54
CA THR A 55 4.11 6.60 11.75
C THR A 55 2.79 7.31 12.03
N GLN A 56 2.51 7.62 13.30
CA GLN A 56 1.28 8.30 13.74
C GLN A 56 1.21 9.74 13.20
N HIS A 57 2.33 10.44 13.16
CA HIS A 57 2.42 11.81 12.62
C HIS A 57 2.67 11.84 11.10
N GLY A 58 2.32 10.76 10.40
CA GLY A 58 2.35 10.69 8.94
C GLY A 58 3.73 10.82 8.31
N GLY A 59 4.81 10.60 9.06
CA GLY A 59 6.18 10.60 8.54
C GLY A 59 6.63 9.25 7.98
N LEU A 60 7.80 9.25 7.33
CA LEU A 60 8.48 8.04 6.91
C LEU A 60 9.55 7.61 7.92
N VAL A 61 9.49 6.34 8.33
CA VAL A 61 10.58 5.68 9.05
C VAL A 61 11.79 5.57 8.13
N SER A 62 13.00 5.52 8.73
CA SER A 62 14.25 5.46 7.98
C SER A 62 14.28 4.34 6.94
N ASP A 63 14.83 4.64 5.76
CA ASP A 63 14.91 3.69 4.64
C ASP A 63 15.62 2.40 5.03
N LYS A 64 16.65 2.48 5.89
CA LYS A 64 17.40 1.33 6.41
C LYS A 64 16.48 0.34 7.14
N ILE A 65 15.70 0.82 8.11
CA ILE A 65 14.76 -0.01 8.87
C ILE A 65 13.72 -0.63 7.93
N ILE A 66 13.18 0.16 7.01
CA ILE A 66 12.17 -0.33 6.07
C ILE A 66 12.73 -1.43 5.16
N VAL A 67 13.94 -1.27 4.65
CA VAL A 67 14.59 -2.25 3.78
C VAL A 67 14.86 -3.55 4.54
N GLU A 68 15.37 -3.48 5.77
CA GLU A 68 15.59 -4.67 6.62
C GLU A 68 14.28 -5.43 6.87
N LEU A 69 13.20 -4.73 7.21
CA LEU A 69 11.87 -5.32 7.39
C LEU A 69 11.35 -6.04 6.14
N ILE A 70 11.55 -5.43 4.97
CA ILE A 70 11.10 -5.99 3.70
C ILE A 70 11.95 -7.21 3.31
N GLU A 71 13.26 -7.18 3.56
CA GLU A 71 14.15 -8.32 3.30
C GLU A 71 13.77 -9.53 4.17
N ASP A 72 13.50 -9.31 5.46
CA ASP A 72 13.03 -10.37 6.36
C ASP A 72 11.67 -10.92 5.93
N TRP A 73 10.73 -10.06 5.54
CA TRP A 73 9.43 -10.49 5.06
C TRP A 73 9.55 -11.31 3.76
N LEU A 74 10.39 -10.88 2.81
CA LEU A 74 10.64 -11.59 1.56
C LEU A 74 11.25 -12.97 1.79
N ARG A 75 12.14 -13.11 2.77
CA ARG A 75 12.74 -14.40 3.15
C ARG A 75 11.69 -15.40 3.60
N LEU A 76 10.67 -14.94 4.32
CA LEU A 76 9.62 -15.77 4.89
C LEU A 76 8.47 -16.06 3.91
N HIS A 77 8.09 -15.08 3.08
CA HIS A 77 6.84 -15.14 2.30
C HIS A 77 7.05 -14.97 0.78
N GLY A 78 8.21 -14.48 0.33
CA GLY A 78 8.42 -14.02 -1.05
C GLY A 78 8.48 -15.12 -2.11
N GLY A 79 8.65 -16.39 -1.71
CA GLY A 79 8.79 -17.53 -2.63
C GLY A 79 7.60 -17.76 -3.57
N HIS A 80 6.39 -17.33 -3.17
CA HIS A 80 5.16 -17.50 -3.95
C HIS A 80 4.76 -16.24 -4.75
N GLY A 81 5.59 -15.20 -4.73
CA GLY A 81 5.24 -13.87 -5.21
C GLY A 81 4.91 -12.93 -4.05
N PHE A 82 4.68 -11.66 -4.38
CA PHE A 82 4.35 -10.63 -3.40
C PHE A 82 3.66 -9.44 -4.06
N VAL A 83 2.89 -8.72 -3.26
CA VAL A 83 2.40 -7.38 -3.55
C VAL A 83 2.83 -6.46 -2.43
N PHE A 84 3.63 -5.45 -2.75
CA PHE A 84 3.92 -4.37 -1.80
C PHE A 84 2.94 -3.22 -1.99
N ASP A 85 2.14 -2.94 -0.96
CA ASP A 85 1.25 -1.77 -0.91
C ASP A 85 2.00 -0.57 -0.33
N GLY A 86 2.35 0.40 -1.18
CA GLY A 86 2.97 1.64 -0.74
C GLY A 86 4.43 1.48 -0.29
N PHE A 87 5.14 0.50 -0.85
CA PHE A 87 6.59 0.38 -0.85
C PHE A 87 7.07 -0.01 -2.26
N PRO A 88 8.15 0.59 -2.77
CA PRO A 88 8.96 1.65 -2.17
C PRO A 88 8.26 3.02 -2.17
N ARG A 89 8.75 3.94 -1.33
CA ARG A 89 8.32 5.35 -1.25
C ARG A 89 9.41 6.36 -1.60
N THR A 90 10.67 5.92 -1.69
CA THR A 90 11.83 6.74 -2.03
C THR A 90 12.67 6.03 -3.09
N ILE A 91 13.47 6.77 -3.85
CA ILE A 91 14.41 6.18 -4.82
C ILE A 91 15.40 5.21 -4.14
N PRO A 92 16.03 5.54 -2.99
CA PRO A 92 16.91 4.59 -2.30
C PRO A 92 16.22 3.29 -1.90
N GLN A 93 14.94 3.33 -1.50
CA GLN A 93 14.16 2.12 -1.24
C GLN A 93 13.95 1.29 -2.52
N ALA A 94 13.70 1.93 -3.67
CA ALA A 94 13.52 1.25 -4.94
C ALA A 94 14.82 0.58 -5.43
N GLU A 95 15.96 1.26 -5.29
CA GLU A 95 17.29 0.71 -5.58
C GLU A 95 17.61 -0.48 -4.65
N SER A 96 17.30 -0.35 -3.36
CA SER A 96 17.48 -1.43 -2.39
C SER A 96 16.62 -2.65 -2.72
N LEU A 97 15.34 -2.44 -3.05
CA LEU A 97 14.45 -3.51 -3.51
C LEU A 97 14.99 -4.18 -4.77
N GLN A 98 15.44 -3.40 -5.75
CA GLN A 98 16.04 -3.94 -6.98
C GLN A 98 17.26 -4.82 -6.67
N SER A 99 18.15 -4.37 -5.79
CA SER A 99 19.33 -5.12 -5.35
C SER A 99 18.96 -6.44 -4.66
N ILE A 100 17.98 -6.42 -3.75
CA ILE A 100 17.44 -7.64 -3.10
C ILE A 100 16.94 -8.62 -4.17
N LEU A 101 16.07 -8.14 -5.07
CA LEU A 101 15.46 -8.97 -6.12
C LEU A 101 16.50 -9.54 -7.11
N GLN A 102 17.55 -8.78 -7.43
CA GLN A 102 18.67 -9.25 -8.25
C GLN A 102 19.47 -10.37 -7.56
N ARG A 103 19.79 -10.23 -6.26
CA ARG A 103 20.47 -11.28 -5.48
C ARG A 103 19.69 -12.59 -5.49
N HIS A 104 18.36 -12.49 -5.42
CA HIS A 104 17.46 -13.66 -5.44
C HIS A 104 17.09 -14.13 -6.85
N ARG A 105 17.55 -13.46 -7.92
CA ARG A 105 17.20 -13.73 -9.33
C ARG A 105 15.67 -13.75 -9.57
N THR A 106 14.96 -12.87 -8.87
CA THR A 106 13.50 -12.76 -8.92
C THR A 106 13.13 -11.32 -9.30
N PRO A 107 13.19 -10.93 -10.59
CA PRO A 107 12.92 -9.55 -11.00
C PRO A 107 11.49 -9.14 -10.65
N LEU A 108 11.28 -7.84 -10.45
CA LEU A 108 9.95 -7.27 -10.30
C LEU A 108 9.19 -7.41 -11.62
N ASP A 109 7.93 -7.86 -11.56
CA ASP A 109 7.12 -8.05 -12.76
C ASP A 109 6.35 -6.78 -13.14
N LEU A 110 5.81 -6.06 -12.14
CA LEU A 110 4.99 -4.87 -12.36
C LEU A 110 5.19 -3.83 -11.26
N ALA A 111 5.25 -2.56 -11.66
CA ALA A 111 5.00 -1.42 -10.81
C ALA A 111 3.72 -0.73 -11.26
N ILE A 112 2.65 -0.85 -10.47
CA ILE A 112 1.35 -0.28 -10.81
C ILE A 112 1.21 1.07 -10.12
N TRP A 113 1.00 2.11 -10.91
CA TRP A 113 0.73 3.46 -10.42
C TRP A 113 -0.75 3.78 -10.55
N LEU A 114 -1.43 3.95 -9.42
CA LEU A 114 -2.81 4.42 -9.38
C LEU A 114 -2.84 5.94 -9.45
N ASP A 115 -3.21 6.45 -10.62
CA ASP A 115 -3.35 7.88 -10.89
C ASP A 115 -4.72 8.36 -10.43
N VAL A 116 -4.74 9.29 -9.47
CA VAL A 116 -5.96 9.74 -8.80
C VAL A 116 -5.88 11.25 -8.60
N SER A 117 -6.95 11.95 -8.90
CA SER A 117 -7.03 13.40 -8.71
C SER A 117 -6.95 13.76 -7.22
N ALA A 118 -6.41 14.94 -6.91
CA ALA A 118 -6.36 15.46 -5.53
C ALA A 118 -7.75 15.54 -4.89
N GLN A 119 -8.78 15.89 -5.68
CA GLN A 119 -10.17 15.90 -5.22
C GLN A 119 -10.63 14.51 -4.79
N THR A 120 -10.44 13.50 -5.65
CA THR A 120 -10.81 12.12 -5.33
C THR A 120 -10.04 11.57 -4.12
N VAL A 121 -8.77 11.95 -3.94
CA VAL A 121 -8.00 11.61 -2.73
C VAL A 121 -8.65 12.21 -1.48
N GLY A 122 -8.99 13.50 -1.51
CA GLY A 122 -9.67 14.17 -0.40
C GLY A 122 -10.99 13.50 -0.02
N ASP A 123 -11.84 13.25 -1.01
CA ASP A 123 -13.16 12.62 -0.81
C ASP A 123 -13.03 11.20 -0.22
N ARG A 124 -12.08 10.40 -0.72
CA ARG A 124 -11.84 9.04 -0.24
C ARG A 124 -11.30 9.01 1.18
N ILE A 125 -10.48 9.98 1.55
CA ILE A 125 -9.91 10.06 2.91
C ILE A 125 -10.97 10.54 3.89
N ALA A 126 -11.75 11.56 3.54
CA ALA A 126 -12.82 12.08 4.37
C ALA A 126 -13.92 11.03 4.67
N SER A 127 -14.12 10.09 3.75
CA SER A 127 -15.10 9.00 3.89
C SER A 127 -14.51 7.70 4.45
N ARG A 128 -13.20 7.62 4.70
CA ARG A 128 -12.54 6.35 5.06
C ARG A 128 -12.91 5.87 6.47
N LEU A 129 -13.16 4.57 6.58
CA LEU A 129 -13.33 3.85 7.83
C LEU A 129 -12.31 2.72 7.94
N GLN A 130 -11.82 2.46 9.14
CA GLN A 130 -10.95 1.34 9.47
C GLN A 130 -11.49 0.57 10.69
N CYS A 131 -11.46 -0.76 10.60
CA CYS A 131 -11.73 -1.64 11.72
C CYS A 131 -10.61 -1.59 12.75
N GLN A 132 -10.96 -1.34 14.02
CA GLN A 132 -10.01 -1.37 15.14
C GLN A 132 -9.45 -2.77 15.43
N GLY A 133 -10.18 -3.83 15.11
CA GLY A 133 -9.77 -5.20 15.41
C GLY A 133 -8.82 -5.82 14.37
N CYS A 134 -9.12 -5.66 13.08
CA CYS A 134 -8.39 -6.36 12.01
C CYS A 134 -7.77 -5.42 10.96
N GLY A 135 -7.96 -4.10 11.08
CA GLY A 135 -7.41 -3.12 10.14
C GLY A 135 -8.12 -3.04 8.78
N PHE A 136 -9.20 -3.82 8.57
CA PHE A 136 -10.04 -3.74 7.36
C PHE A 136 -10.46 -2.29 7.09
N THR A 137 -10.30 -1.84 5.84
CA THR A 137 -10.59 -0.46 5.44
C THR A 137 -11.75 -0.42 4.46
N THR A 138 -12.71 0.48 4.69
CA THR A 138 -13.86 0.71 3.82
C THR A 138 -14.20 2.20 3.74
N SER A 139 -15.31 2.55 3.10
CA SER A 139 -15.81 3.92 2.99
C SER A 139 -17.21 4.04 3.61
N LEU A 140 -17.48 5.17 4.27
CA LEU A 140 -18.81 5.63 4.67
C LEU A 140 -19.79 5.70 3.49
N SER A 141 -19.29 5.96 2.28
CA SER A 141 -20.13 6.00 1.07
C SER A 141 -20.60 4.62 0.60
N SER A 142 -20.10 3.53 1.19
CA SER A 142 -20.63 2.20 0.95
C SER A 142 -21.95 2.01 1.67
N ALA A 143 -23.02 1.74 0.91
CA ALA A 143 -24.38 1.55 1.42
C ALA A 143 -24.44 0.55 2.59
N THR A 144 -23.60 -0.47 2.58
CA THR A 144 -23.51 -1.50 3.63
C THR A 144 -23.06 -0.96 4.99
N PHE A 145 -22.19 0.04 5.02
CA PHE A 145 -21.54 0.52 6.25
C PHE A 145 -22.09 1.87 6.74
N ALA A 146 -22.85 2.59 5.91
CA ALA A 146 -23.51 3.83 6.29
C ALA A 146 -24.48 3.63 7.46
N GLU A 147 -25.20 2.50 7.47
CA GLU A 147 -26.18 2.18 8.53
C GLU A 147 -25.62 1.27 9.62
N ARG A 148 -24.57 0.49 9.31
CA ARG A 148 -23.96 -0.47 10.23
C ARG A 148 -22.42 -0.43 10.15
N PRO A 149 -21.76 0.42 10.96
CA PRO A 149 -20.30 0.55 10.97
C PRO A 149 -19.63 -0.61 11.74
N ILE A 150 -19.94 -1.85 11.35
CA ILE A 150 -19.40 -3.08 11.94
C ILE A 150 -18.60 -3.81 10.88
N CYS A 151 -17.40 -4.29 11.25
CA CYS A 151 -16.51 -5.00 10.36
C CYS A 151 -17.11 -6.37 9.97
N PRO A 152 -17.14 -6.72 8.66
CA PRO A 152 -17.71 -7.98 8.21
C PRO A 152 -16.81 -9.20 8.48
N TYR A 153 -15.57 -9.01 8.96
CA TYR A 153 -14.61 -10.10 9.20
C TYR A 153 -14.43 -10.46 10.67
N CYS A 154 -14.61 -9.51 11.58
CA CYS A 154 -14.33 -9.72 13.00
C CYS A 154 -15.31 -9.01 13.93
N ASP A 155 -16.41 -8.47 13.39
CA ASP A 155 -17.43 -7.71 14.12
C ASP A 155 -16.92 -6.50 14.92
N GLY A 156 -15.67 -6.08 14.68
CA GLY A 156 -15.06 -4.92 15.32
C GLY A 156 -15.66 -3.59 14.83
N PRO A 157 -15.56 -2.51 15.63
CA PRO A 157 -16.08 -1.21 15.24
C PRO A 157 -15.27 -0.62 14.07
N LEU A 158 -15.98 -0.10 13.06
CA LEU A 158 -15.40 0.69 11.98
C LEU A 158 -15.37 2.16 12.39
N ILE A 159 -14.18 2.73 12.54
CA ILE A 159 -14.00 4.13 12.95
C ILE A 159 -13.16 4.89 11.93
N ARG A 160 -13.15 6.23 12.00
CA ARG A 160 -12.21 7.04 11.22
C ARG A 160 -10.78 6.76 11.69
N ARG A 161 -9.84 6.76 10.75
CA ARG A 161 -8.43 6.55 11.06
C ARG A 161 -7.86 7.77 11.77
N ASN A 162 -7.05 7.57 12.80
CA ASN A 162 -6.47 8.66 13.59
C ASN A 162 -5.51 9.56 12.79
N ASP A 163 -5.00 9.09 11.65
CA ASP A 163 -4.09 9.82 10.76
C ASP A 163 -4.78 10.40 9.51
N ASP A 164 -6.13 10.48 9.53
CA ASP A 164 -6.93 11.15 8.49
C ASP A 164 -7.27 12.62 8.82
N ASP A 165 -6.64 13.17 9.86
CA ASP A 165 -6.69 14.60 10.15
C ASP A 165 -6.05 15.42 9.02
N ALA A 166 -6.60 16.61 8.77
CA ALA A 166 -6.21 17.45 7.63
C ALA A 166 -4.71 17.80 7.63
N GLU A 167 -4.12 18.05 8.81
CA GLU A 167 -2.69 18.36 8.95
C GLU A 167 -1.81 17.14 8.64
N VAL A 168 -2.19 15.96 9.14
CA VAL A 168 -1.47 14.70 8.88
C VAL A 168 -1.57 14.33 7.41
N LEU A 169 -2.75 14.50 6.80
CA LEU A 169 -2.95 14.28 5.37
C LEU A 169 -2.06 15.20 4.54
N LYS A 170 -2.05 16.50 4.84
CA LYS A 170 -1.22 17.48 4.14
C LYS A 170 0.24 17.05 4.15
N LYS A 171 0.78 16.70 5.32
CA LYS A 171 2.16 16.22 5.46
C LYS A 171 2.41 14.96 4.62
N ARG A 172 1.48 14.00 4.59
CA ARG A 172 1.62 12.78 3.80
C ARG A 172 1.59 13.04 2.29
N LEU A 173 0.82 14.02 1.84
CA LEU A 173 0.79 14.44 0.44
C LEU A 173 2.10 15.14 0.06
N GLU A 174 2.59 16.05 0.91
CA GLU A 174 3.90 16.70 0.71
C GLU A 174 5.03 15.67 0.63
N GLU A 175 5.06 14.68 1.54
CA GLU A 175 6.04 13.60 1.49
C GLU A 175 5.89 12.73 0.22
N PHE A 176 4.66 12.46 -0.19
CA PHE A 176 4.37 11.69 -1.40
C PHE A 176 4.89 12.41 -2.66
N GLU A 177 4.57 13.69 -2.82
CA GLU A 177 5.04 14.50 -3.95
C GLU A 177 6.57 14.60 -3.96
N ALA A 178 7.17 14.88 -2.81
CA ALA A 178 8.62 15.06 -2.71
C ALA A 178 9.41 13.76 -2.94
N LYS A 179 8.93 12.63 -2.42
CA LYS A 179 9.73 11.39 -2.32
C LYS A 179 9.22 10.26 -3.21
N THR A 180 7.91 10.10 -3.32
CA THR A 180 7.28 8.95 -4.01
C THR A 180 6.95 9.26 -5.47
N GLN A 181 6.53 10.48 -5.81
CA GLN A 181 6.23 10.86 -7.19
C GLN A 181 7.42 10.66 -8.15
N PRO A 182 8.68 10.95 -7.78
CA PRO A 182 9.85 10.67 -8.62
C PRO A 182 10.04 9.19 -8.98
N LEU A 183 9.42 8.25 -8.24
CA LEU A 183 9.47 6.83 -8.57
C LEU A 183 8.78 6.49 -9.88
N THR A 184 7.85 7.31 -10.36
CA THR A 184 7.23 7.13 -11.68
C THR A 184 8.31 7.09 -12.77
N ALA A 185 9.18 8.10 -12.82
CA ALA A 185 10.28 8.18 -13.78
C ALA A 185 11.31 7.05 -13.58
N TRP A 186 11.55 6.61 -12.34
CA TRP A 186 12.45 5.49 -12.05
C TRP A 186 11.91 4.17 -12.62
N TYR A 187 10.63 3.87 -12.37
CA TYR A 187 10.01 2.64 -12.85
C TYR A 187 9.71 2.68 -14.36
N GLU A 188 9.48 3.86 -14.95
CA GLU A 188 9.40 4.04 -16.41
C GLU A 188 10.70 3.60 -17.07
N LYS A 189 11.86 4.07 -16.56
CA LYS A 189 13.18 3.67 -17.08
C LYS A 189 13.42 2.16 -16.97
N SER A 190 12.89 1.51 -15.93
CA SER A 190 13.01 0.06 -15.75
C SER A 190 12.08 -0.78 -16.66
N GLY A 191 11.10 -0.15 -17.34
CA GLY A 191 10.07 -0.83 -18.14
C GLY A 191 8.94 -1.49 -17.33
N ALA A 192 9.03 -1.50 -16.00
CA ALA A 192 8.05 -2.14 -15.12
C ALA A 192 6.79 -1.30 -14.84
N LEU A 193 6.82 0.02 -15.10
CA LEU A 193 5.68 0.90 -14.77
C LEU A 193 4.45 0.61 -15.64
N ARG A 194 3.28 0.52 -15.01
CA ARG A 194 1.95 0.60 -15.63
C ARG A 194 1.11 1.61 -14.87
N LYS A 195 0.63 2.65 -15.56
CA LYS A 195 -0.28 3.65 -14.99
C LYS A 195 -1.72 3.21 -15.20
N ILE A 196 -2.54 3.30 -14.16
CA ILE A 196 -3.97 2.97 -14.19
C ILE A 196 -4.74 4.15 -13.65
N ASP A 197 -5.82 4.52 -14.33
CA ASP A 197 -6.76 5.54 -13.86
C ASP A 197 -7.51 5.02 -12.63
N GLY A 198 -7.09 5.48 -11.45
CA GLY A 198 -7.67 5.14 -10.17
C GLY A 198 -8.89 5.98 -9.79
N ASN A 199 -9.36 6.89 -10.65
CA ASN A 199 -10.57 7.68 -10.41
C ASN A 199 -11.86 6.89 -10.71
N ARG A 200 -11.74 5.75 -11.39
CA ARG A 200 -12.83 4.85 -11.74
C ARG A 200 -13.31 4.03 -10.53
N ASP A 201 -14.42 3.32 -10.73
CA ASP A 201 -14.93 2.34 -9.76
C ASP A 201 -13.89 1.25 -9.44
N ARG A 202 -13.93 0.73 -8.21
CA ARG A 202 -12.93 -0.23 -7.72
C ARG A 202 -12.83 -1.50 -8.58
N ASP A 203 -13.95 -1.99 -9.11
CA ASP A 203 -13.99 -3.24 -9.87
C ASP A 203 -13.45 -3.01 -11.28
N ALA A 204 -13.71 -1.82 -11.83
CA ALA A 204 -13.15 -1.39 -13.10
C ALA A 204 -11.61 -1.23 -13.03
N VAL A 205 -11.11 -0.59 -11.95
CA VAL A 205 -9.67 -0.49 -11.68
C VAL A 205 -9.05 -1.87 -11.50
N PHE A 206 -9.73 -2.75 -10.75
CA PHE A 206 -9.24 -4.10 -10.50
C PHE A 206 -9.20 -4.94 -11.79
N SER A 207 -10.18 -4.79 -12.68
CA SER A 207 -10.20 -5.46 -13.98
C SER A 207 -8.98 -5.09 -14.85
N ASP A 208 -8.53 -3.83 -14.79
CA ASP A 208 -7.33 -3.41 -15.51
C ASP A 208 -6.07 -4.04 -14.87
N ILE A 209 -6.00 -4.08 -13.55
CA ILE A 209 -4.91 -4.70 -12.79
C ILE A 209 -4.84 -6.20 -13.06
N SER A 210 -5.96 -6.91 -12.99
CA SER A 210 -6.04 -8.35 -13.22
C SER A 210 -5.59 -8.70 -14.63
N GLY A 211 -6.01 -7.91 -15.63
CA GLY A 211 -5.55 -8.07 -17.00
C GLY A 211 -4.03 -7.98 -17.15
N LEU A 212 -3.38 -7.04 -16.44
CA LEU A 212 -1.92 -6.91 -16.44
C LEU A 212 -1.20 -8.10 -15.75
N ILE A 213 -1.79 -8.62 -14.68
CA ILE A 213 -1.29 -9.79 -13.93
C ILE A 213 -1.34 -11.05 -14.79
N GLU A 214 -2.43 -11.23 -15.52
CA GLU A 214 -2.71 -12.43 -16.33
C GLU A 214 -1.93 -12.45 -17.64
N GLN A 215 -1.60 -11.28 -18.21
CA GLN A 215 -0.72 -11.18 -19.39
C GLN A 215 0.58 -11.98 -19.18
N ALA A 216 0.92 -12.82 -20.18
CA ALA A 216 2.16 -13.60 -20.21
C ALA A 216 3.39 -12.71 -19.97
N ALA A 217 4.40 -13.28 -19.31
CA ALA A 217 5.68 -12.63 -19.04
C ALA A 217 6.61 -12.75 -20.25
#